data_AF-A0A0F7FY24-F1
#
_entry.id   AF-A0A0F7FY24-F1
#
_cell.length_a   1.000
_cell.length_b   1.000
_cell.length_c   1.000
_cell.angle_alpha   90.00
_cell.angle_beta   90.00
_cell.angle_gamma   90.00
#
_symmetry.space_group_name_H-M   'P 1'
#
loop_
_entity.id
_entity.type
_entity.pdbx_description
1 polymer ?
#
loop_
_entity_poly.entity_id
_entity_poly.type
_entity_poly.pdbx_seq_one_letter_code
_entity_poly.pdbx_strand_id
1 'polypeptide(L)'
;MRTTAGRRARLAGLLGVLMLFGLLTAPPARAAGQLEEAIAALADGETVWVAEDYQGADPQLVELLRARYERTDTTFRIAFVTEEIGEDGAAAQQLAAEIGEPGVYMVHSETRSATSDSPDRSEQRTTVGISLDEWDLFDEEMARVGIGNGNVLLSLPDALDGDVSTGVHALADGDTRFFVDPAVTEAFPSLDEAMLESVFAGVPQLRVALVSGVSGRTEDTMAALAEDLPDDGAALLLQWQDDDFSAVMATGPGVPYTISDLVSVVGSSAITSVPVAEMPGRLALLASVLSDTDLLTEAAGVLGEQALYVHPGIPGFDAEAEYAAALSGAGTPVRVAFLPESVLELQLGEDTPWSGDDAEPAGMLAGQVDWADAPEQRMVVYRVDTYNGGRVSAVSVSGDDGLAQRAWGTQQSGEGFVAASLDALLELVDAPAAAVPGADEADEGADAETGEGGGWSPTTWVVLAVVALSVLSTANLLVRVLFPRRRRIRAAAARARKVARMTPEQLARERERAEIPARAARNDLERLDEVLAGLPMPRTSPRQVRVLQRIRADHERLLQAHADAVTWDDVAAIRERARRLNAAVELWRQMESRAPAAH
;
A
#
# COMPACT_ATOMS: atom_id res chain seq x y z
N MET A 1 -68.07 -8.30 -7.05
CA MET A 1 -67.10 -7.29 -7.54
C MET A 1 -66.55 -6.45 -6.39
N ARG A 2 -65.57 -6.95 -5.61
CA ARG A 2 -64.83 -6.18 -4.57
C ARG A 2 -63.49 -6.86 -4.25
N THR A 3 -62.54 -6.91 -5.19
CA THR A 3 -61.19 -7.45 -4.91
C THR A 3 -60.05 -6.75 -5.65
N THR A 4 -60.32 -5.82 -6.57
CA THR A 4 -59.27 -5.17 -7.38
C THR A 4 -58.67 -3.91 -6.74
N ALA A 5 -59.38 -3.23 -5.83
CA ALA A 5 -58.91 -2.01 -5.18
C ALA A 5 -57.79 -2.26 -4.14
N GLY A 6 -57.90 -3.33 -3.33
CA GLY A 6 -56.92 -3.64 -2.29
C GLY A 6 -55.56 -4.11 -2.83
N ARG A 7 -55.54 -4.79 -4.00
CA ARG A 7 -54.29 -5.19 -4.66
C ARG A 7 -53.55 -3.99 -5.26
N ARG A 8 -54.27 -3.03 -5.87
CA ARG A 8 -53.66 -1.80 -6.43
C ARG A 8 -53.12 -0.88 -5.34
N ALA A 9 -53.82 -0.74 -4.21
CA ALA A 9 -53.35 0.03 -3.06
C ALA A 9 -52.09 -0.58 -2.41
N ARG A 10 -52.03 -1.91 -2.30
CA ARG A 10 -50.83 -2.61 -1.80
C ARG A 10 -49.64 -2.52 -2.75
N LEU A 11 -49.88 -2.60 -4.06
CA LEU A 11 -48.82 -2.46 -5.06
C LEU A 11 -48.30 -1.02 -5.13
N ALA A 12 -49.18 -0.02 -5.02
CA ALA A 12 -48.80 1.39 -4.94
C ALA A 12 -48.06 1.72 -3.63
N GLY A 13 -48.45 1.12 -2.50
CA GLY A 13 -47.72 1.23 -1.25
C GLY A 13 -46.32 0.60 -1.33
N LEU A 14 -46.19 -0.57 -1.97
CA LEU A 14 -44.90 -1.24 -2.15
C LEU A 14 -43.99 -0.47 -3.13
N LEU A 15 -44.54 0.07 -4.21
CA LEU A 15 -43.81 0.94 -5.14
C LEU A 15 -43.44 2.28 -4.51
N GLY A 16 -44.32 2.85 -3.68
CA GLY A 16 -44.05 4.07 -2.93
C GLY A 16 -42.90 3.86 -1.93
N VAL A 17 -42.90 2.74 -1.20
CA VAL A 17 -41.81 2.38 -0.28
C VAL A 17 -40.53 2.06 -1.04
N LEU A 18 -40.57 1.35 -2.17
CA LEU A 18 -39.40 1.10 -3.02
C LEU A 18 -38.84 2.37 -3.65
N MET A 19 -39.69 3.31 -4.06
CA MET A 19 -39.24 4.62 -4.53
C MET A 19 -38.66 5.46 -3.40
N LEU A 20 -39.28 5.44 -2.20
CA LEU A 20 -38.77 6.17 -1.05
C LEU A 20 -37.41 5.61 -0.58
N PHE A 21 -37.28 4.28 -0.54
CA PHE A 21 -36.00 3.62 -0.28
C PHE A 21 -34.99 3.91 -1.40
N GLY A 22 -35.40 3.86 -2.66
CA GLY A 22 -34.55 4.24 -3.79
C GLY A 22 -34.10 5.69 -3.76
N LEU A 23 -34.91 6.61 -3.22
CA LEU A 23 -34.56 8.02 -3.01
C LEU A 23 -33.60 8.19 -1.82
N LEU A 24 -33.79 7.41 -0.75
CA LEU A 24 -32.96 7.45 0.46
C LEU A 24 -31.62 6.71 0.29
N THR A 25 -31.52 5.80 -0.69
CA THR A 25 -30.27 5.13 -1.09
C THR A 25 -29.70 5.68 -2.40
N ALA A 26 -30.32 6.72 -2.96
CA ALA A 26 -29.71 7.45 -4.08
C ALA A 26 -28.47 8.17 -3.55
N PRO A 27 -27.34 8.18 -4.29
CA PRO A 27 -26.21 9.02 -3.93
C PRO A 27 -26.72 10.47 -3.75
N PRO A 28 -26.14 11.24 -2.81
CA PRO A 28 -26.56 12.61 -2.56
C PRO A 28 -26.63 13.37 -3.89
N ALA A 29 -27.66 14.19 -4.04
CA ALA A 29 -27.82 15.02 -5.22
C ALA A 29 -26.54 15.87 -5.36
N ARG A 30 -25.91 15.76 -6.54
CA ARG A 30 -24.77 16.58 -7.01
C ARG A 30 -24.87 17.98 -6.42
N ALA A 31 -23.97 18.35 -5.52
CA ALA A 31 -23.98 19.69 -4.95
C ALA A 31 -23.45 20.64 -6.01
N ALA A 32 -24.35 21.26 -6.78
CA ALA A 32 -23.99 22.38 -7.64
C ALA A 32 -23.54 23.54 -6.74
N GLY A 33 -22.41 24.17 -7.06
CA GLY A 33 -21.87 25.28 -6.28
C GLY A 33 -20.55 24.97 -5.57
N GLN A 34 -20.00 23.77 -5.76
CA GLN A 34 -18.78 23.34 -5.07
C GLN A 34 -17.55 24.10 -5.56
N LEU A 35 -17.48 24.44 -6.85
CA LEU A 35 -16.39 25.27 -7.35
C LEU A 35 -16.41 26.66 -6.71
N GLU A 36 -17.57 27.28 -6.53
CA GLU A 36 -17.67 28.57 -5.84
C GLU A 36 -17.27 28.47 -4.36
N GLU A 37 -17.67 27.40 -3.66
CA GLU A 37 -17.24 27.13 -2.28
C GLU A 37 -15.72 26.93 -2.19
N ALA A 38 -15.15 26.14 -3.12
CA ALA A 38 -13.72 25.92 -3.21
C ALA A 38 -12.97 27.22 -3.50
N ILE A 39 -13.45 28.04 -4.45
CA ILE A 39 -12.87 29.35 -4.76
C ILE A 39 -12.85 30.24 -3.52
N ALA A 40 -13.95 30.32 -2.78
CA ALA A 40 -14.02 31.15 -1.57
C ALA A 40 -12.99 30.71 -0.52
N ALA A 41 -12.90 29.41 -0.24
CA ALA A 41 -11.95 28.87 0.72
C ALA A 41 -10.48 29.07 0.28
N LEU A 42 -10.19 28.81 -0.99
CA LEU A 42 -8.84 28.95 -1.57
C LEU A 42 -8.39 30.42 -1.70
N ALA A 43 -9.34 31.35 -1.86
CA ALA A 43 -9.07 32.79 -1.82
C ALA A 43 -8.81 33.31 -0.40
N ASP A 44 -9.41 32.68 0.62
CA ASP A 44 -9.18 33.00 2.03
C ASP A 44 -7.84 32.45 2.59
N GLY A 45 -7.04 31.78 1.74
CA GLY A 45 -5.68 31.36 2.03
C GLY A 45 -5.49 29.84 2.12
N GLU A 46 -6.54 29.04 1.96
CA GLU A 46 -6.36 27.59 1.86
C GLU A 46 -5.60 27.23 0.56
N THR A 47 -4.74 26.21 0.62
CA THR A 47 -4.01 25.71 -0.54
C THR A 47 -4.73 24.54 -1.22
N VAL A 48 -5.45 23.73 -0.44
CA VAL A 48 -6.10 22.49 -0.87
C VAL A 48 -7.52 22.40 -0.31
N TRP A 49 -8.51 22.42 -1.20
CA TRP A 49 -9.92 22.23 -0.86
C TRP A 49 -10.44 20.89 -1.39
N VAL A 50 -11.19 20.17 -0.56
CA VAL A 50 -11.72 18.83 -0.90
C VAL A 50 -13.19 18.75 -0.52
N ALA A 51 -14.05 18.40 -1.49
CA ALA A 51 -15.45 18.12 -1.23
C ALA A 51 -15.62 16.90 -0.30
N GLU A 52 -16.58 16.98 0.63
CA GLU A 52 -16.81 15.97 1.68
C GLU A 52 -16.97 14.53 1.14
N ASP A 53 -17.52 14.37 -0.07
CA ASP A 53 -17.79 13.08 -0.68
C ASP A 53 -16.81 12.69 -1.81
N TYR A 54 -15.73 13.45 -2.00
CA TYR A 54 -14.68 13.15 -2.96
C TYR A 54 -13.90 11.89 -2.53
N GLN A 55 -13.81 10.88 -3.40
CA GLN A 55 -13.12 9.62 -3.09
C GLN A 55 -11.80 9.45 -3.85
N GLY A 56 -11.48 10.40 -4.72
CA GLY A 56 -10.28 10.35 -5.56
C GLY A 56 -8.99 10.73 -4.84
N ALA A 57 -9.07 11.30 -3.64
CA ALA A 57 -7.94 11.75 -2.85
C ALA A 57 -7.98 11.08 -1.48
N ASP A 58 -6.91 10.38 -1.13
CA ASP A 58 -6.73 9.81 0.20
C ASP A 58 -6.49 10.94 1.22
N PRO A 59 -7.02 10.86 2.47
CA PRO A 59 -6.79 11.88 3.48
C PRO A 59 -5.31 12.16 3.76
N GLN A 60 -4.44 11.13 3.72
CA GLN A 60 -3.00 11.28 3.95
C GLN A 60 -2.34 12.04 2.80
N LEU A 61 -2.78 11.80 1.56
CA LEU A 61 -2.34 12.60 0.40
C LEU A 61 -2.77 14.07 0.56
N VAL A 62 -3.99 14.33 1.04
CA VAL A 62 -4.47 15.72 1.26
C VAL A 62 -3.66 16.43 2.34
N GLU A 63 -3.37 15.76 3.45
CA GLU A 63 -2.49 16.30 4.50
C GLU A 63 -1.09 16.61 3.96
N LEU A 64 -0.51 15.69 3.18
CA LEU A 64 0.80 15.89 2.56
C LEU A 64 0.79 17.02 1.51
N LEU A 65 -0.28 17.16 0.72
CA LEU A 65 -0.44 18.27 -0.23
C LEU A 65 -0.52 19.62 0.47
N ARG A 66 -1.24 19.71 1.59
CA ARG A 66 -1.32 20.94 2.39
C ARG A 66 0.04 21.33 2.94
N ALA A 67 0.70 20.38 3.63
CA ALA A 67 2.05 20.59 4.16
C ALA A 67 3.05 20.97 3.05
N ARG A 68 2.93 20.37 1.86
CA ARG A 68 3.78 20.68 0.72
C ARG A 68 3.53 22.10 0.20
N TYR A 69 2.28 22.44 -0.11
CA TYR A 69 1.93 23.73 -0.76
C TYR A 69 1.99 24.94 0.18
N GLU A 70 1.90 24.74 1.50
CA GLU A 70 2.08 25.84 2.47
C GLU A 70 3.55 26.29 2.58
N ARG A 71 4.48 25.46 2.13
CA ARG A 71 5.93 25.71 2.23
C ARG A 71 6.57 26.21 0.96
N THR A 72 5.85 26.17 -0.15
CA THR A 72 6.38 26.50 -1.47
C THR A 72 6.35 28.00 -1.68
N ASP A 73 7.38 28.53 -2.34
CA ASP A 73 7.44 29.94 -2.70
C ASP A 73 6.42 30.26 -3.81
N THR A 74 6.17 29.28 -4.68
CA THR A 74 5.13 29.38 -5.69
C THR A 74 3.74 29.08 -5.12
N THR A 75 2.75 29.88 -5.49
CA THR A 75 1.35 29.65 -5.11
C THR A 75 0.78 28.43 -5.84
N PHE A 76 0.31 27.45 -5.08
CA PHE A 76 -0.50 26.33 -5.56
C PHE A 76 -1.91 26.39 -4.94
N ARG A 77 -2.93 26.19 -5.79
CA ARG A 77 -4.33 26.12 -5.37
C ARG A 77 -5.02 24.96 -6.07
N ILE A 78 -5.53 24.01 -5.29
CA ILE A 78 -6.17 22.81 -5.81
C ILE A 78 -7.56 22.61 -5.21
N ALA A 79 -8.53 22.30 -6.08
CA ALA A 79 -9.89 21.96 -5.69
C ALA A 79 -10.24 20.54 -6.16
N PHE A 80 -10.67 19.69 -5.22
CA PHE A 80 -11.23 18.38 -5.50
C PHE A 80 -12.75 18.42 -5.34
N VAL A 81 -13.49 18.43 -6.45
CA VAL A 81 -14.94 18.62 -6.49
C VAL A 81 -15.67 17.36 -6.96
N THR A 82 -16.94 17.20 -6.60
CA THR A 82 -17.82 16.11 -7.10
C THR A 82 -18.83 16.58 -8.15
N GLU A 83 -18.76 17.85 -8.55
CA GLU A 83 -19.50 18.41 -9.67
C GLU A 83 -18.79 18.23 -11.03
N GLU A 84 -19.59 18.26 -12.11
CA GLU A 84 -19.09 18.09 -13.47
C GLU A 84 -18.41 19.37 -13.96
N ILE A 85 -17.08 19.33 -14.03
CA ILE A 85 -16.30 20.34 -14.75
C ILE A 85 -16.19 19.93 -16.21
N GLY A 86 -16.26 20.91 -17.12
CA GLY A 86 -16.09 20.67 -18.57
C GLY A 86 -14.72 20.10 -18.94
N GLU A 87 -14.33 20.17 -20.22
CA GLU A 87 -13.03 19.69 -20.69
C GLU A 87 -12.12 20.83 -21.20
N ASP A 88 -12.61 22.08 -21.17
CA ASP A 88 -12.01 23.26 -21.81
C ASP A 88 -11.15 24.12 -20.87
N GLY A 89 -10.87 23.64 -19.65
CA GLY A 89 -10.05 24.37 -18.68
C GLY A 89 -10.75 25.55 -17.99
N ALA A 90 -12.04 25.78 -18.27
CA ALA A 90 -12.78 26.93 -17.77
C ALA A 90 -12.85 27.01 -16.24
N ALA A 91 -12.94 25.87 -15.54
CA ALA A 91 -13.02 25.85 -14.08
C ALA A 91 -11.69 26.26 -13.43
N ALA A 92 -10.57 25.75 -13.96
CA ALA A 92 -9.23 26.15 -13.49
C ALA A 92 -8.95 27.63 -13.79
N GLN A 93 -9.38 28.13 -14.96
CA GLN A 93 -9.28 29.55 -15.31
C GLN A 93 -10.15 30.44 -14.43
N GLN A 94 -11.36 30.01 -14.10
CA GLN A 94 -12.24 30.71 -13.15
C GLN A 94 -11.60 30.78 -11.76
N LEU A 95 -11.09 29.67 -11.26
CA LEU A 95 -10.38 29.61 -9.97
C LEU A 95 -9.19 30.59 -9.95
N ALA A 96 -8.36 30.57 -11.00
CA ALA A 96 -7.22 31.47 -11.12
C ALA A 96 -7.62 32.95 -11.21
N ALA A 97 -8.70 33.26 -11.96
CA ALA A 97 -9.18 34.63 -12.14
C ALA A 97 -9.76 35.23 -10.84
N GLU A 98 -10.46 34.43 -10.05
CA GLU A 98 -11.06 34.87 -8.79
C GLU A 98 -10.02 35.04 -7.67
N ILE A 99 -9.00 34.16 -7.62
CA ILE A 99 -7.91 34.29 -6.65
C ILE A 99 -6.96 35.43 -7.03
N GLY A 100 -6.66 35.59 -8.33
CA GLY A 100 -5.94 36.75 -8.84
C GLY A 100 -4.44 36.83 -8.50
N GLU A 101 -3.84 35.72 -8.05
CA GLU A 101 -2.42 35.62 -7.74
C GLU A 101 -1.65 34.90 -8.87
N PRO A 102 -0.32 35.14 -9.02
CA PRO A 102 0.51 34.29 -9.86
C PRO A 102 0.68 32.89 -9.24
N GLY A 103 0.52 31.81 -10.00
CA GLY A 103 0.65 30.45 -9.50
C GLY A 103 0.10 29.35 -10.42
N VAL A 104 -0.02 28.15 -9.85
CA VAL A 104 -0.61 26.96 -10.48
C VAL A 104 -1.98 26.67 -9.87
N TYR A 105 -2.99 26.50 -10.72
CA TYR A 105 -4.38 26.29 -10.32
C TYR A 105 -4.89 24.99 -10.93
N MET A 106 -5.42 24.10 -10.08
CA MET A 106 -5.86 22.76 -10.48
C MET A 106 -7.27 22.47 -9.96
N VAL A 107 -8.10 21.87 -10.81
CA VAL A 107 -9.44 21.41 -10.43
C VAL A 107 -9.60 19.96 -10.88
N HIS A 108 -9.79 19.07 -9.92
CA HIS A 108 -10.08 17.67 -10.15
C HIS A 108 -11.55 17.41 -9.86
N SER A 109 -12.27 16.80 -10.80
CA SER A 109 -13.65 16.37 -10.57
C SER A 109 -13.79 14.87 -10.48
N GLU A 110 -14.70 14.43 -9.61
CA GLU A 110 -15.18 13.06 -9.56
C GLU A 110 -16.70 13.05 -9.76
N THR A 111 -17.16 12.58 -10.91
CA THR A 111 -18.60 12.46 -11.20
C THR A 111 -19.02 10.99 -11.24
N ARG A 112 -20.06 10.63 -10.50
CA ARG A 112 -20.63 9.28 -10.59
C ARG A 112 -21.70 9.22 -11.67
N SER A 113 -21.52 8.32 -12.62
CA SER A 113 -22.57 7.92 -13.55
C SER A 113 -23.33 6.70 -13.01
N ALA A 114 -24.66 6.70 -13.17
CA ALA A 114 -25.52 5.60 -12.70
C ALA A 114 -25.23 4.25 -13.39
N THR A 115 -24.44 4.27 -14.46
CA THR A 115 -24.08 3.13 -15.30
C THR A 115 -22.65 2.63 -15.08
N SER A 116 -21.84 3.34 -14.29
CA SER A 116 -20.44 2.98 -14.05
C SER A 116 -20.20 2.63 -12.59
N ASP A 117 -19.50 1.51 -12.36
CA ASP A 117 -19.04 1.10 -11.03
C ASP A 117 -17.84 1.96 -10.56
N SER A 118 -17.25 2.76 -11.44
CA SER A 118 -16.17 3.71 -11.13
C SER A 118 -16.57 5.13 -11.51
N PRO A 119 -16.24 6.13 -10.69
CA PRO A 119 -16.50 7.51 -11.05
C PRO A 119 -15.74 7.93 -12.30
N ASP A 120 -16.37 8.78 -13.10
CA ASP A 120 -15.77 9.50 -14.21
C ASP A 120 -14.97 10.68 -13.64
N ARG A 121 -13.65 10.70 -13.88
CA ARG A 121 -12.75 11.73 -13.36
C ARG A 121 -12.34 12.69 -14.48
N SER A 122 -12.35 13.98 -14.19
CA SER A 122 -11.78 15.02 -15.05
C SER A 122 -10.73 15.81 -14.27
N GLU A 123 -9.78 16.38 -15.00
CA GLU A 123 -8.73 17.24 -14.46
C GLU A 123 -8.58 18.43 -15.39
N GLN A 124 -8.55 19.62 -14.78
CA GLN A 124 -8.24 20.87 -15.45
C GLN A 124 -7.12 21.57 -14.68
N ARG A 125 -6.22 22.21 -15.41
CA ARG A 125 -5.13 23.00 -14.84
C ARG A 125 -4.89 24.27 -15.65
N THR A 126 -4.43 25.32 -14.98
CA THR A 126 -3.95 26.54 -15.62
C THR A 126 -2.81 27.13 -14.80
N THR A 127 -1.92 27.86 -15.46
CA THR A 127 -0.84 28.62 -14.83
C THR A 127 -1.08 30.11 -15.07
N VAL A 128 -0.72 30.96 -14.10
CA VAL A 128 -0.84 32.42 -14.20
C VAL A 128 0.45 33.05 -13.71
N GLY A 129 1.04 33.93 -14.53
CA GLY A 129 2.17 34.77 -14.11
C GLY A 129 3.46 34.04 -13.71
N ILE A 130 3.58 32.75 -14.04
CA ILE A 130 4.79 31.93 -13.82
C ILE A 130 5.40 31.48 -15.15
N SER A 131 6.67 31.07 -15.13
CA SER A 131 7.42 30.68 -16.34
C SER A 131 7.12 29.28 -16.87
N LEU A 132 6.34 28.49 -16.12
CA LEU A 132 5.98 27.12 -16.46
C LEU A 132 4.90 27.10 -17.55
N ASP A 133 5.21 26.48 -18.68
CA ASP A 133 4.24 26.30 -19.76
C ASP A 133 3.51 24.93 -19.68
N GLU A 134 2.58 24.69 -20.60
CA GLU A 134 1.81 23.44 -20.62
C GLU A 134 2.68 22.21 -20.95
N TRP A 135 3.81 22.39 -21.64
CA TRP A 135 4.75 21.32 -21.95
C TRP A 135 5.60 20.95 -20.75
N ASP A 136 6.05 21.90 -19.94
CA ASP A 136 6.76 21.60 -18.69
C ASP A 136 5.88 20.76 -17.75
N LEU A 137 4.60 21.14 -17.60
CA LEU A 137 3.61 20.36 -16.84
C LEU A 137 3.39 18.97 -17.42
N PHE A 138 3.37 18.87 -18.75
CA PHE A 138 3.21 17.59 -19.44
C PHE A 138 4.43 16.70 -19.25
N ASP A 139 5.64 17.24 -19.36
CA ASP A 139 6.89 16.49 -19.18
C ASP A 139 7.01 15.96 -17.74
N GLU A 140 6.59 16.76 -16.75
CA GLU A 140 6.52 16.32 -15.36
C GLU A 140 5.46 15.22 -15.16
N GLU A 141 4.25 15.37 -15.72
CA GLU A 141 3.22 14.30 -15.73
C GLU A 141 3.75 13.01 -16.38
N MET A 142 4.51 13.15 -17.47
CA MET A 142 5.11 12.03 -18.18
C MET A 142 6.21 11.33 -17.38
N ALA A 143 7.00 12.07 -16.61
CA ALA A 143 7.99 11.52 -15.70
C ALA A 143 7.34 10.64 -14.61
N ARG A 144 6.06 10.88 -14.28
CA ARG A 144 5.29 10.08 -13.31
C ARG A 144 4.59 8.86 -13.88
N VAL A 145 4.61 8.65 -15.20
CA VAL A 145 4.02 7.46 -15.81
C VAL A 145 4.87 6.24 -15.47
N GLY A 146 4.34 5.30 -14.70
CA GLY A 146 5.03 4.05 -14.36
C GLY A 146 4.79 3.62 -12.91
N ILE A 147 5.51 2.57 -12.49
CA ILE A 147 5.53 2.11 -11.09
C ILE A 147 6.72 2.79 -10.41
N GLY A 148 6.51 3.28 -9.19
CA GLY A 148 7.58 3.87 -8.39
C GLY A 148 8.05 5.24 -8.82
N ASN A 149 7.26 5.97 -9.62
CA ASN A 149 7.64 7.30 -10.12
C ASN A 149 7.06 8.46 -9.31
N GLY A 150 6.28 8.22 -8.27
CA GLY A 150 5.73 9.26 -7.40
C GLY A 150 4.44 9.92 -7.93
N ASN A 151 4.01 11.02 -7.29
CA ASN A 151 2.77 11.73 -7.60
C ASN A 151 3.06 13.13 -8.18
N VAL A 152 2.46 13.44 -9.35
CA VAL A 152 2.66 14.72 -10.06
C VAL A 152 2.29 15.93 -9.19
N LEU A 153 1.24 15.83 -8.37
CA LEU A 153 0.81 16.93 -7.52
C LEU A 153 1.87 17.28 -6.46
N LEU A 154 2.68 16.31 -6.03
CA LEU A 154 3.72 16.51 -5.02
C LEU A 154 5.09 16.87 -5.63
N SER A 155 5.36 16.47 -6.88
CA SER A 155 6.61 16.80 -7.57
C SER A 155 6.59 18.18 -8.25
N LEU A 156 5.42 18.71 -8.63
CA LEU A 156 5.30 20.01 -9.29
C LEU A 156 5.93 21.18 -8.53
N PRO A 157 5.78 21.29 -7.20
CA PRO A 157 6.44 22.39 -6.48
C PRO A 157 7.96 22.28 -6.51
N ASP A 158 8.52 21.08 -6.51
CA ASP A 158 9.97 20.91 -6.68
C ASP A 158 10.43 21.30 -8.09
N ALA A 159 9.59 21.11 -9.11
CA ALA A 159 9.93 21.52 -10.49
C ALA A 159 10.04 23.05 -10.63
N LEU A 160 9.38 23.82 -9.76
CA LEU A 160 9.39 25.28 -9.76
C LEU A 160 10.43 25.85 -8.79
N ASP A 161 10.44 25.33 -7.57
CA ASP A 161 11.19 25.92 -6.46
C ASP A 161 12.52 25.17 -6.20
N GLY A 162 12.64 23.91 -6.67
CA GLY A 162 13.85 23.10 -6.59
C GLY A 162 14.27 22.71 -5.17
N ASP A 163 13.37 22.82 -4.20
CA ASP A 163 13.68 22.73 -2.78
C ASP A 163 13.95 21.28 -2.30
N VAL A 164 13.24 20.29 -2.85
CA VAL A 164 13.42 18.88 -2.50
C VAL A 164 14.60 18.29 -3.25
N SER A 165 14.66 18.48 -4.56
CA SER A 165 15.76 18.02 -5.43
C SER A 165 17.11 18.56 -4.94
N THR A 166 17.20 19.84 -4.57
CA THR A 166 18.42 20.41 -3.97
C THR A 166 18.81 19.70 -2.68
N GLY A 167 17.86 19.40 -1.80
CA GLY A 167 18.11 18.67 -0.55
C GLY A 167 18.59 17.23 -0.79
N VAL A 168 17.98 16.54 -1.76
CA VAL A 168 18.38 15.17 -2.16
C VAL A 168 19.77 15.16 -2.77
N HIS A 169 20.09 16.10 -3.67
CA HIS A 169 21.42 16.21 -4.28
C HIS A 169 22.51 16.53 -3.25
N ALA A 170 22.19 17.30 -2.20
CA ALA A 170 23.13 17.59 -1.13
C ALA A 170 23.60 16.33 -0.36
N LEU A 171 22.86 15.21 -0.41
CA LEU A 171 23.29 13.93 0.16
C LEU A 171 24.47 13.29 -0.58
N ALA A 172 24.63 13.58 -1.88
CA ALA A 172 25.76 13.07 -2.65
C ALA A 172 27.06 13.82 -2.30
N ASP A 173 26.95 15.13 -2.10
CA ASP A 173 28.09 16.04 -1.88
C ASP A 173 28.45 16.25 -0.39
N GLY A 174 27.55 15.90 0.53
CA GLY A 174 27.64 16.25 1.94
C GLY A 174 28.10 15.11 2.87
N ASP A 175 28.39 15.47 4.13
CA ASP A 175 28.66 14.52 5.21
C ASP A 175 27.36 13.88 5.79
N THR A 176 26.20 14.35 5.35
CA THR A 176 24.87 13.91 5.81
C THR A 176 24.39 12.68 5.04
N ARG A 177 23.76 11.74 5.75
CA ARG A 177 23.27 10.47 5.19
C ARG A 177 21.76 10.46 4.94
N PHE A 178 21.02 11.35 5.59
CA PHE A 178 19.57 11.32 5.58
C PHE A 178 19.01 12.68 5.15
N PHE A 179 17.97 12.64 4.34
CA PHE A 179 17.18 13.80 4.00
C PHE A 179 15.71 13.41 4.12
N VAL A 180 14.96 14.16 4.91
CA VAL A 180 13.51 14.05 4.98
C VAL A 180 12.91 15.38 4.54
N ASP A 181 12.06 15.34 3.51
CA ASP A 181 11.29 16.50 3.10
C ASP A 181 10.47 17.00 4.30
N PRO A 182 10.63 18.26 4.73
CA PRO A 182 9.89 18.80 5.86
C PRO A 182 8.37 18.66 5.75
N ALA A 183 7.80 18.65 4.54
CA ALA A 183 6.38 18.41 4.33
C ALA A 183 5.95 16.99 4.76
N VAL A 184 6.84 16.00 4.62
CA VAL A 184 6.61 14.62 5.08
C VAL A 184 6.57 14.58 6.60
N THR A 185 7.51 15.22 7.29
CA THR A 185 7.53 15.25 8.76
C THR A 185 6.34 16.04 9.32
N GLU A 186 5.90 17.09 8.64
CA GLU A 186 4.72 17.85 9.05
C GLU A 186 3.43 17.04 8.93
N ALA A 187 3.23 16.34 7.80
CA ALA A 187 2.07 15.46 7.61
C ALA A 187 2.14 14.19 8.47
N PHE A 188 3.34 13.65 8.67
CA PHE A 188 3.60 12.41 9.41
C PHE A 188 4.72 12.62 10.43
N PRO A 189 4.42 13.12 11.64
CA PRO A 189 5.44 13.46 12.63
C PRO A 189 6.34 12.31 13.10
N SER A 190 5.93 11.06 12.89
CA SER A 190 6.76 9.88 13.16
C SER A 190 7.79 9.59 12.07
N LEU A 191 7.72 10.28 10.92
CA LEU A 191 8.61 10.14 9.78
C LEU A 191 9.53 11.36 9.71
N ASP A 192 10.62 11.31 10.47
CA ASP A 192 11.62 12.38 10.56
C ASP A 192 13.05 11.82 10.42
N GLU A 193 14.02 12.73 10.40
CA GLU A 193 15.43 12.36 10.30
C GLU A 193 15.92 11.56 11.50
N ALA A 194 15.41 11.85 12.71
CA ALA A 194 15.76 11.14 13.94
C ALA A 194 15.32 9.67 13.90
N MET A 195 14.17 9.37 13.29
CA MET A 195 13.71 8.01 13.01
C MET A 195 14.70 7.29 12.08
N LEU A 196 15.14 7.92 11.00
CA LEU A 196 16.14 7.33 10.08
C LEU A 196 17.48 7.11 10.77
N GLU A 197 17.95 8.06 11.58
CA GLU A 197 19.18 7.94 12.36
C GLU A 197 19.12 6.77 13.34
N SER A 198 17.99 6.60 14.02
CA SER A 198 17.76 5.49 14.95
C SER A 198 17.76 4.15 14.24
N VAL A 199 17.00 4.03 13.15
CA VAL A 199 16.85 2.78 12.39
C VAL A 199 18.16 2.36 11.72
N PHE A 200 18.92 3.30 11.18
CA PHE A 200 20.15 3.04 10.42
C PHE A 200 21.44 3.37 11.20
N ALA A 201 21.38 3.37 12.54
CA ALA A 201 22.53 3.63 13.40
C ALA A 201 23.72 2.67 13.10
N GLY A 202 23.42 1.42 12.76
CA GLY A 202 24.41 0.39 12.42
C GLY A 202 24.83 0.30 10.96
N VAL A 203 24.33 1.18 10.08
CA VAL A 203 24.58 1.11 8.62
C VAL A 203 25.25 2.40 8.13
N PRO A 204 26.58 2.54 8.28
CA PRO A 204 27.27 3.81 8.03
C PRO A 204 27.29 4.23 6.55
N GLN A 205 27.30 3.28 5.61
CA GLN A 205 27.41 3.54 4.16
C GLN A 205 26.05 3.57 3.45
N LEU A 206 25.07 4.27 4.03
CA LEU A 206 23.73 4.39 3.48
C LEU A 206 23.33 5.86 3.29
N ARG A 207 22.73 6.17 2.14
CA ARG A 207 22.02 7.43 1.90
C ARG A 207 20.52 7.17 1.80
N VAL A 208 19.70 7.94 2.52
CA VAL A 208 18.23 7.81 2.45
C VAL A 208 17.58 9.17 2.22
N ALA A 209 16.76 9.26 1.18
CA ALA A 209 15.87 10.38 0.93
C ALA A 209 14.42 9.95 1.10
N LEU A 210 13.70 10.55 2.04
CA LEU A 210 12.26 10.37 2.23
C LEU A 210 11.54 11.67 1.85
N VAL A 211 10.80 11.64 0.73
CA VAL A 211 10.32 12.87 0.07
C VAL A 211 8.85 12.78 -0.31
N SER A 212 8.16 13.93 -0.31
CA SER A 212 6.79 13.98 -0.81
C SER A 212 6.74 13.78 -2.33
N GLY A 213 7.65 14.41 -3.07
CA GLY A 213 7.84 14.23 -4.51
C GLY A 213 9.06 15.00 -5.01
N VAL A 214 9.76 14.44 -5.99
CA VAL A 214 10.92 15.08 -6.65
C VAL A 214 10.60 15.25 -8.13
N SER A 215 10.96 16.41 -8.67
CA SER A 215 10.78 16.76 -10.07
C SER A 215 11.74 16.01 -10.98
N GLY A 216 11.37 15.85 -12.26
CA GLY A 216 12.20 15.12 -13.21
C GLY A 216 12.29 13.61 -12.94
N ARG A 217 12.90 12.85 -13.85
CA ARG A 217 12.79 11.40 -13.82
C ARG A 217 13.38 10.83 -12.53
N THR A 218 12.67 9.89 -11.89
CA THR A 218 13.16 9.18 -10.70
C THR A 218 14.54 8.56 -10.90
N GLU A 219 14.83 8.09 -12.13
CA GLU A 219 16.14 7.53 -12.46
C GLU A 219 17.28 8.55 -12.36
N ASP A 220 17.02 9.81 -12.68
CA ASP A 220 18.01 10.88 -12.63
C ASP A 220 18.34 11.22 -11.16
N THR A 221 17.30 11.32 -10.31
CA THR A 221 17.46 11.50 -8.86
C THR A 221 18.20 10.33 -8.22
N MET A 222 17.85 9.10 -8.59
CA MET A 222 18.53 7.91 -8.08
C MET A 222 19.98 7.81 -8.56
N ALA A 223 20.26 8.19 -9.81
CA ALA A 223 21.62 8.24 -10.33
C ALA A 223 22.48 9.22 -9.52
N ALA A 224 21.93 10.38 -9.15
CA ALA A 224 22.63 11.33 -8.32
C ALA A 224 22.85 10.82 -6.88
N LEU A 225 21.84 10.18 -6.27
CA LEU A 225 22.00 9.55 -4.95
C LEU A 225 23.05 8.42 -4.96
N ALA A 226 23.15 7.70 -6.06
CA ALA A 226 24.11 6.61 -6.26
C ALA A 226 25.52 7.09 -6.65
N GLU A 227 25.69 8.37 -6.98
CA GLU A 227 26.97 8.93 -7.39
C GLU A 227 27.99 8.81 -6.26
N ASP A 228 29.18 8.29 -6.55
CA ASP A 228 30.27 8.10 -5.59
C ASP A 228 29.90 7.28 -4.33
N LEU A 229 28.90 6.38 -4.43
CA LEU A 229 28.71 5.37 -3.38
C LEU A 229 29.95 4.46 -3.28
N PRO A 230 30.37 4.09 -2.05
CA PRO A 230 31.43 3.10 -1.87
C PRO A 230 30.96 1.72 -2.35
N ASP A 231 31.90 0.78 -2.50
CA ASP A 231 31.59 -0.57 -3.00
C ASP A 231 30.51 -1.27 -2.16
N ASP A 232 30.55 -1.10 -0.84
CA ASP A 232 29.60 -1.62 0.15
C ASP A 232 28.42 -0.66 0.44
N GLY A 233 28.31 0.44 -0.31
CA GLY A 233 27.32 1.48 -0.07
C GLY A 233 25.95 1.19 -0.69
N ALA A 234 24.91 1.83 -0.13
CA ALA A 234 23.56 1.81 -0.68
C ALA A 234 22.90 3.20 -0.67
N ALA A 235 21.94 3.39 -1.57
CA ALA A 235 21.06 4.55 -1.57
C ALA A 235 19.59 4.11 -1.68
N LEU A 236 18.72 4.78 -0.94
CA LEU A 236 17.28 4.56 -0.91
C LEU A 236 16.54 5.89 -1.12
N LEU A 237 15.66 5.92 -2.10
CA LEU A 237 14.66 6.97 -2.27
C LEU A 237 13.28 6.41 -1.95
N LEU A 238 12.60 7.04 -1.00
CA LEU A 238 11.21 6.80 -0.67
C LEU A 238 10.41 8.02 -1.09
N GLN A 239 9.54 7.86 -2.08
CA GLN A 239 8.70 8.96 -2.59
C GLN A 239 7.22 8.61 -2.57
N TRP A 240 6.35 9.55 -2.20
CA TRP A 240 4.91 9.30 -2.14
C TRP A 240 4.32 8.96 -3.52
N GLN A 241 3.61 7.84 -3.62
CA GLN A 241 2.94 7.37 -4.82
C GLN A 241 1.50 6.93 -4.51
N ASP A 242 0.54 7.64 -5.09
CA ASP A 242 -0.90 7.47 -4.86
C ASP A 242 -1.28 7.60 -3.37
N ASP A 243 -1.16 6.48 -2.63
CA ASP A 243 -1.69 6.28 -1.28
C ASP A 243 -0.58 5.86 -0.28
N ASP A 244 0.62 5.53 -0.77
CA ASP A 244 1.73 4.96 0.02
C ASP A 244 3.08 5.49 -0.48
N PHE A 245 4.18 5.26 0.23
CA PHE A 245 5.52 5.57 -0.28
C PHE A 245 6.03 4.46 -1.18
N SER A 246 6.61 4.79 -2.33
CA SER A 246 7.36 3.85 -3.15
C SER A 246 8.85 3.90 -2.86
N ALA A 247 9.46 2.72 -2.71
CA ALA A 247 10.91 2.57 -2.57
C ALA A 247 11.62 2.36 -3.92
N VAL A 248 12.71 3.08 -4.14
CA VAL A 248 13.67 2.86 -5.23
C VAL A 248 15.07 2.84 -4.64
N MET A 249 15.91 1.91 -5.10
CA MET A 249 17.22 1.67 -4.51
C MET A 249 18.34 1.59 -5.53
N ALA A 250 19.54 1.92 -5.09
CA ALA A 250 20.80 1.68 -5.78
C ALA A 250 21.82 1.10 -4.78
N THR A 251 22.74 0.28 -5.27
CA THR A 251 23.78 -0.35 -4.46
C THR A 251 25.13 -0.31 -5.15
N GLY A 252 26.19 -0.25 -4.35
CA GLY A 252 27.56 -0.46 -4.81
C GLY A 252 27.82 -1.93 -5.20
N PRO A 253 28.88 -2.19 -5.98
CA PRO A 253 29.21 -3.53 -6.49
C PRO A 253 29.59 -4.57 -5.42
N GLY A 254 29.90 -4.15 -4.20
CA GLY A 254 30.28 -4.98 -3.06
C GLY A 254 29.10 -5.45 -2.20
N VAL A 255 27.89 -4.89 -2.38
CA VAL A 255 26.68 -5.34 -1.68
C VAL A 255 26.26 -6.72 -2.21
N PRO A 256 26.13 -7.75 -1.36
CA PRO A 256 25.93 -9.14 -1.80
C PRO A 256 24.47 -9.47 -2.23
N TYR A 257 23.59 -8.47 -2.25
CA TYR A 257 22.17 -8.60 -2.53
C TYR A 257 21.78 -7.87 -3.81
N THR A 258 20.82 -8.40 -4.56
CA THR A 258 20.29 -7.67 -5.72
C THR A 258 19.40 -6.53 -5.24
N ILE A 259 19.26 -5.49 -6.05
CA ILE A 259 18.30 -4.40 -5.80
C ILE A 259 16.89 -4.96 -5.62
N SER A 260 16.52 -6.00 -6.38
CA SER A 260 15.21 -6.64 -6.26
C SER A 260 15.00 -7.30 -4.89
N ASP A 261 16.05 -7.90 -4.32
CA ASP A 261 15.99 -8.52 -2.99
C ASP A 261 15.77 -7.47 -1.92
N LEU A 262 16.58 -6.41 -1.93
CA LEU A 262 16.50 -5.31 -0.96
C LEU A 262 15.17 -4.58 -1.03
N VAL A 263 14.71 -4.26 -2.23
CA VAL A 263 13.41 -3.62 -2.46
C VAL A 263 12.26 -4.54 -2.00
N SER A 264 12.40 -5.85 -2.16
CA SER A 264 11.41 -6.82 -1.66
C SER A 264 11.40 -6.93 -0.13
N VAL A 265 12.45 -6.49 0.57
CA VAL A 265 12.49 -6.40 2.05
C VAL A 265 11.78 -5.14 2.55
N VAL A 266 11.90 -4.03 1.79
CA VAL A 266 11.20 -2.78 2.11
C VAL A 266 9.72 -2.86 1.74
N GLY A 267 9.39 -3.41 0.57
CA GLY A 267 8.03 -3.46 0.01
C GLY A 267 7.53 -4.86 -0.31
N SER A 268 6.21 -5.07 -0.29
CA SER A 268 5.61 -6.36 -0.67
C SER A 268 5.78 -6.63 -2.17
N SER A 269 6.01 -7.90 -2.53
CA SER A 269 6.28 -8.35 -3.89
C SER A 269 5.31 -7.74 -4.93
N ALA A 270 5.88 -7.13 -5.97
CA ALA A 270 5.29 -6.56 -7.19
C ALA A 270 4.90 -5.06 -7.20
N ILE A 271 4.67 -4.41 -6.06
CA ILE A 271 4.45 -2.96 -6.00
C ILE A 271 5.15 -2.49 -4.73
N THR A 272 6.25 -1.75 -4.89
CA THR A 272 7.21 -1.31 -3.86
C THR A 272 6.61 -0.27 -2.89
N SER A 273 5.32 -0.38 -2.58
CA SER A 273 4.54 0.53 -1.76
C SER A 273 4.65 0.17 -0.27
N VAL A 274 4.89 1.19 0.55
CA VAL A 274 5.05 1.10 2.00
C VAL A 274 4.06 2.04 2.67
N PRO A 275 3.07 1.52 3.39
CA PRO A 275 2.16 2.34 4.18
C PRO A 275 2.89 3.12 5.26
N VAL A 276 2.44 4.35 5.54
CA VAL A 276 3.03 5.25 6.54
C VAL A 276 3.26 4.57 7.89
N ALA A 277 2.25 3.87 8.40
CA ALA A 277 2.30 3.22 9.71
C ALA A 277 3.28 2.03 9.76
N GLU A 278 3.62 1.44 8.61
CA GLU A 278 4.56 0.31 8.53
C GLU A 278 6.00 0.76 8.26
N MET A 279 6.21 2.03 7.87
CA MET A 279 7.50 2.54 7.40
C MET A 279 8.67 2.29 8.37
N PRO A 280 8.59 2.60 9.69
CA PRO A 280 9.71 2.35 10.59
C PRO A 280 10.10 0.87 10.64
N GLY A 281 9.11 -0.03 10.67
CA GLY A 281 9.34 -1.46 10.67
C GLY A 281 9.97 -1.95 9.36
N ARG A 282 9.48 -1.47 8.20
CA ARG A 282 10.07 -1.81 6.89
C ARG A 282 11.52 -1.34 6.75
N LEU A 283 11.81 -0.14 7.23
CA LEU A 283 13.17 0.39 7.25
C LEU A 283 14.09 -0.39 8.20
N ALA A 284 13.57 -0.85 9.35
CA ALA A 284 14.33 -1.71 10.25
C ALA A 284 14.69 -3.07 9.63
N LEU A 285 13.79 -3.65 8.83
CA LEU A 285 14.12 -4.87 8.06
C LEU A 285 15.26 -4.62 7.08
N LEU A 286 15.22 -3.49 6.36
CA LEU A 286 16.30 -3.13 5.44
C LEU A 286 17.62 -2.88 6.18
N ALA A 287 17.57 -2.17 7.31
CA ALA A 287 18.74 -1.90 8.14
C ALA A 287 19.41 -3.20 8.59
N SER A 288 18.64 -4.21 8.98
CA SER A 288 19.15 -5.53 9.36
C SER A 288 19.85 -6.25 8.20
N VAL A 289 19.32 -6.14 6.98
CA VAL A 289 19.96 -6.74 5.78
C VAL A 289 21.26 -6.03 5.41
N LEU A 290 21.32 -4.71 5.55
CA LEU A 290 22.49 -3.90 5.18
C LEU A 290 23.54 -3.77 6.29
N SER A 291 23.26 -4.28 7.49
CA SER A 291 24.16 -4.25 8.64
C SER A 291 25.39 -5.15 8.41
N ASP A 292 26.54 -4.71 8.90
CA ASP A 292 27.76 -5.55 8.98
C ASP A 292 27.58 -6.73 9.95
N THR A 293 26.63 -6.62 10.87
CA THR A 293 26.27 -7.67 11.84
C THR A 293 25.05 -8.42 11.33
N ASP A 294 25.18 -9.74 11.15
CA ASP A 294 24.06 -10.59 10.78
C ASP A 294 23.00 -10.68 11.89
N LEU A 295 21.76 -10.96 11.50
CA LEU A 295 20.59 -10.97 12.39
C LEU A 295 20.72 -11.98 13.54
N LEU A 296 21.39 -13.13 13.31
CA LEU A 296 21.59 -14.12 14.37
C LEU A 296 22.59 -13.62 15.39
N THR A 297 23.69 -13.00 14.95
CA THR A 297 24.67 -12.38 15.85
C THR A 297 24.05 -11.23 16.65
N GLU A 298 23.23 -10.39 16.01
CA GLU A 298 22.47 -9.32 16.70
C GLU A 298 21.56 -9.88 17.79
N ALA A 299 20.71 -10.85 17.42
CA ALA A 299 19.81 -11.52 18.35
C ALA A 299 20.57 -12.21 19.49
N ALA A 300 21.72 -12.83 19.20
CA ALA A 300 22.56 -13.50 20.19
C ALA A 300 23.11 -12.50 21.23
N GLY A 301 23.50 -11.30 20.79
CA GLY A 301 23.97 -10.24 21.68
C GLY A 301 22.90 -9.83 22.70
N VAL A 302 21.66 -9.59 22.24
CA VAL A 302 20.53 -9.23 23.12
C VAL A 302 20.17 -10.40 24.03
N LEU A 303 20.06 -11.60 23.48
CA LEU A 303 19.71 -12.79 24.24
C LEU A 303 20.80 -13.22 25.23
N GLY A 304 22.04 -12.74 25.10
CA GLY A 304 23.07 -12.90 26.13
C GLY A 304 22.65 -12.30 27.48
N GLU A 305 21.90 -11.19 27.45
CA GLU A 305 21.47 -10.44 28.63
C GLU A 305 19.98 -10.59 28.94
N GLN A 306 19.14 -10.84 27.92
CA GLN A 306 17.68 -10.87 28.01
C GLN A 306 17.10 -12.24 27.64
N ALA A 307 15.86 -12.51 28.05
CA ALA A 307 15.18 -13.77 27.73
C ALA A 307 14.39 -13.72 26.40
N LEU A 308 14.14 -12.53 25.85
CA LEU A 308 13.36 -12.31 24.65
C LEU A 308 14.09 -11.34 23.73
N TYR A 309 14.04 -11.62 22.43
CA TYR A 309 14.39 -10.70 21.36
C TYR A 309 13.28 -10.71 20.32
N VAL A 310 12.67 -9.56 20.06
CA VAL A 310 11.77 -9.38 18.92
C VAL A 310 12.36 -8.36 17.96
N HIS A 311 12.59 -8.77 16.72
CA HIS A 311 13.16 -7.86 15.73
C HIS A 311 12.24 -6.64 15.50
N PRO A 312 12.76 -5.39 15.48
CA PRO A 312 11.95 -4.17 15.38
C PRO A 312 11.07 -4.06 14.13
N GLY A 313 11.46 -4.77 13.06
CA GLY A 313 10.68 -4.86 11.82
C GLY A 313 9.45 -5.77 11.86
N ILE A 314 9.18 -6.43 13.00
CA ILE A 314 7.99 -7.27 13.17
C ILE A 314 6.82 -6.42 13.68
N PRO A 315 5.67 -6.40 12.99
CA PRO A 315 4.57 -5.49 13.34
C PRO A 315 3.81 -5.93 14.60
N GLY A 316 3.32 -4.95 15.36
CA GLY A 316 2.23 -5.14 16.34
C GLY A 316 2.62 -5.80 17.65
N PHE A 317 3.84 -5.56 18.16
CA PHE A 317 4.29 -6.11 19.43
C PHE A 317 4.80 -5.01 20.37
N ASP A 318 3.92 -4.52 21.25
CA ASP A 318 4.20 -3.40 22.15
C ASP A 318 4.48 -3.84 23.61
N ALA A 319 4.48 -5.14 23.89
CA ALA A 319 4.56 -5.71 25.25
C ALA A 319 5.86 -6.50 25.53
N GLU A 320 6.95 -6.15 24.84
CA GLU A 320 8.20 -6.91 24.89
C GLU A 320 8.78 -7.03 26.31
N ALA A 321 8.74 -5.94 27.08
CA ALA A 321 9.30 -5.91 28.43
C ALA A 321 8.54 -6.84 29.39
N GLU A 322 7.22 -6.90 29.29
CA GLU A 322 6.35 -7.75 30.10
C GLU A 322 6.61 -9.23 29.83
N TYR A 323 6.71 -9.62 28.55
CA TYR A 323 7.02 -10.98 28.15
C TYR A 323 8.46 -11.38 28.48
N ALA A 324 9.42 -10.49 28.30
CA ALA A 324 10.82 -10.73 28.70
C ALA A 324 10.95 -10.98 30.21
N ALA A 325 10.22 -10.21 31.04
CA ALA A 325 10.19 -10.39 32.48
C ALA A 325 9.51 -11.70 32.89
N ALA A 326 8.40 -12.07 32.25
CA ALA A 326 7.70 -13.33 32.50
C ALA A 326 8.58 -14.56 32.16
N LEU A 327 9.26 -14.52 31.01
CA LEU A 327 10.21 -15.57 30.60
C LEU A 327 11.41 -15.68 31.57
N SER A 328 11.95 -14.54 32.02
CA SER A 328 13.06 -14.52 32.98
C SER A 328 12.65 -15.01 34.38
N GLY A 329 11.38 -14.82 34.76
CA GLY A 329 10.82 -15.29 36.03
C GLY A 329 10.35 -16.75 36.02
N ALA A 330 10.40 -17.42 34.86
CA ALA A 330 10.02 -18.82 34.73
C ALA A 330 10.97 -19.73 35.52
N GLY A 331 10.44 -20.81 36.09
CA GLY A 331 11.25 -21.83 36.79
C GLY A 331 12.19 -22.61 35.87
N THR A 332 12.03 -22.44 34.55
CA THR A 332 12.81 -23.08 33.50
C THR A 332 13.40 -22.00 32.59
N PRO A 333 14.74 -21.82 32.53
CA PRO A 333 15.34 -20.78 31.70
C PRO A 333 15.16 -21.12 30.22
N VAL A 334 14.46 -20.26 29.48
CA VAL A 334 14.26 -20.35 28.02
C VAL A 334 14.53 -18.98 27.41
N ARG A 335 15.32 -18.96 26.33
CA ARG A 335 15.56 -17.77 25.50
C ARG A 335 14.74 -17.87 24.22
N VAL A 336 14.14 -16.76 23.81
CA VAL A 336 13.16 -16.72 22.70
C VAL A 336 13.51 -15.62 21.72
N ALA A 337 13.54 -15.93 20.43
CA ALA A 337 13.76 -14.97 19.36
C ALA A 337 12.59 -14.97 18.36
N PHE A 338 12.12 -13.79 17.94
CA PHE A 338 11.24 -13.61 16.79
C PHE A 338 12.03 -12.92 15.68
N LEU A 339 12.29 -13.64 14.60
CA LEU A 339 13.15 -13.22 13.50
C LEU A 339 12.35 -13.08 12.20
N PRO A 340 12.50 -12.00 11.43
CA PRO A 340 11.85 -11.83 10.14
C PRO A 340 12.35 -12.87 9.12
N GLU A 341 11.42 -13.62 8.53
CA GLU A 341 11.74 -14.69 7.57
C GLU A 341 12.47 -14.16 6.34
N SER A 342 12.04 -13.03 5.77
CA SER A 342 12.65 -12.46 4.56
C SER A 342 14.10 -12.02 4.74
N VAL A 343 14.46 -11.47 5.90
CA VAL A 343 15.86 -11.08 6.21
C VAL A 343 16.71 -12.33 6.42
N LEU A 344 16.18 -13.28 7.17
CA LEU A 344 16.88 -14.53 7.48
C LEU A 344 17.14 -15.35 6.22
N GLU A 345 16.18 -15.42 5.29
CA GLU A 345 16.32 -16.06 3.98
C GLU A 345 17.46 -15.45 3.15
N LEU A 346 17.56 -14.11 3.13
CA LEU A 346 18.62 -13.43 2.39
C LEU A 346 20.00 -13.66 3.01
N GLN A 347 20.12 -13.60 4.35
CA GLN A 347 21.41 -13.75 5.03
C GLN A 347 21.92 -15.19 5.06
N LEU A 348 21.03 -16.19 5.13
CA LEU A 348 21.43 -17.61 5.13
C LEU A 348 21.56 -18.21 3.72
N GLY A 349 20.90 -17.62 2.71
CA GLY A 349 20.94 -18.07 1.32
C GLY A 349 20.01 -19.26 1.00
N GLU A 350 19.75 -19.46 -0.29
CA GLU A 350 18.86 -20.51 -0.83
C GLU A 350 19.38 -21.94 -0.60
N ASP A 351 20.67 -22.11 -0.30
CA ASP A 351 21.36 -23.41 -0.17
C ASP A 351 21.15 -24.10 1.19
N THR A 352 20.48 -23.44 2.14
CA THR A 352 20.09 -24.07 3.40
C THR A 352 19.02 -25.14 3.11
N PRO A 353 19.20 -26.43 3.41
CA PRO A 353 18.21 -27.45 3.06
C PRO A 353 16.95 -27.32 3.95
N TRP A 354 15.98 -26.52 3.50
CA TRP A 354 14.67 -26.24 4.14
C TRP A 354 13.77 -27.46 4.38
N SER A 355 14.23 -28.68 4.09
CA SER A 355 13.44 -29.90 4.09
C SER A 355 14.00 -31.02 4.97
N GLY A 356 14.87 -30.72 5.94
CA GLY A 356 15.62 -31.74 6.67
C GLY A 356 15.40 -31.78 8.17
N ASP A 357 15.83 -30.73 8.88
CA ASP A 357 15.79 -30.65 10.34
C ASP A 357 15.44 -29.22 10.75
N ASP A 358 14.27 -29.04 11.39
CA ASP A 358 13.77 -27.76 11.92
C ASP A 358 14.61 -27.17 13.08
N ALA A 359 15.82 -27.69 13.31
CA ALA A 359 16.71 -27.36 14.43
C ALA A 359 17.79 -26.31 14.08
N GLU A 360 17.90 -25.85 12.83
CA GLU A 360 19.07 -25.07 12.40
C GLU A 360 19.15 -23.65 12.99
N PRO A 361 18.15 -22.76 12.87
CA PRO A 361 18.26 -21.39 13.39
C PRO A 361 18.41 -21.33 14.91
N ALA A 362 17.64 -22.14 15.66
CA ALA A 362 17.74 -22.18 17.11
C ALA A 362 19.06 -22.81 17.59
N GLY A 363 19.59 -23.80 16.87
CA GLY A 363 20.90 -24.39 17.15
C GLY A 363 22.06 -23.41 16.88
N MET A 364 22.02 -22.70 15.75
CA MET A 364 23.00 -21.67 15.39
C MET A 364 23.01 -20.54 16.42
N LEU A 365 21.83 -20.02 16.76
CA LEU A 365 21.68 -18.95 17.73
C LEU A 365 22.14 -19.38 19.13
N ALA A 366 21.73 -20.57 19.58
CA ALA A 366 22.17 -21.11 20.88
C ALA A 366 23.70 -21.26 20.98
N GLY A 367 24.38 -21.55 19.87
CA GLY A 367 25.84 -21.66 19.81
C GLY A 367 26.59 -20.32 19.88
N GLN A 368 25.94 -19.19 19.58
CA GLN A 368 26.53 -17.85 19.61
C GLN A 368 26.28 -17.11 20.93
N VAL A 369 25.21 -17.50 21.63
CA VAL A 369 24.80 -16.88 22.88
C VAL A 369 25.74 -17.24 24.03
N ASP A 370 26.19 -16.26 24.81
CA ASP A 370 26.87 -16.51 26.08
C ASP A 370 25.83 -16.83 27.17
N TRP A 371 25.86 -18.07 27.65
CA TRP A 371 24.87 -18.61 28.58
C TRP A 371 25.22 -18.41 30.06
N ALA A 372 26.38 -17.83 30.40
CA ALA A 372 26.81 -17.55 31.77
C ALA A 372 26.39 -18.63 32.81
N ASP A 373 27.11 -19.75 32.88
CA ASP A 373 26.90 -20.88 33.81
C ASP A 373 25.48 -21.51 33.85
N ALA A 374 24.56 -21.18 32.94
CA ALA A 374 23.25 -21.83 32.86
C ALA A 374 23.39 -23.30 32.39
N PRO A 375 23.00 -24.29 33.19
CA PRO A 375 23.23 -25.71 32.89
C PRO A 375 22.33 -26.26 31.78
N GLU A 376 21.30 -25.52 31.36
CA GLU A 376 20.34 -25.96 30.33
C GLU A 376 20.15 -24.86 29.27
N GLN A 377 20.70 -25.10 28.08
CA GLN A 377 20.62 -24.20 26.93
C GLN A 377 19.33 -24.49 26.16
N ARG A 378 18.27 -23.71 26.44
CA ARG A 378 16.96 -23.86 25.80
C ARG A 378 16.66 -22.61 24.97
N MET A 379 16.54 -22.79 23.66
CA MET A 379 16.32 -21.71 22.69
C MET A 379 15.11 -22.02 21.83
N VAL A 380 14.23 -21.03 21.64
CA VAL A 380 13.10 -21.08 20.71
C VAL A 380 13.22 -19.92 19.73
N VAL A 381 13.22 -20.21 18.44
CA VAL A 381 13.27 -19.22 17.36
C VAL A 381 12.00 -19.32 16.53
N TYR A 382 11.20 -18.26 16.55
CA TYR A 382 10.03 -18.09 15.70
C TYR A 382 10.42 -17.30 14.46
N ARG A 383 10.13 -17.84 13.28
CA ARG A 383 10.26 -17.09 12.02
C ARG A 383 8.93 -16.40 11.72
N VAL A 384 9.02 -15.14 11.32
CA VAL A 384 7.84 -14.28 11.14
C VAL A 384 7.76 -13.72 9.73
N ASP A 385 6.64 -13.97 9.07
CA ASP A 385 6.24 -13.32 7.82
C ASP A 385 5.69 -11.93 8.12
N THR A 386 6.51 -10.91 7.85
CA THR A 386 6.20 -9.50 8.08
C THR A 386 5.22 -8.91 7.07
N TYR A 387 4.91 -9.61 5.98
CA TYR A 387 3.96 -9.15 4.94
C TYR A 387 2.54 -9.64 5.17
N ASN A 388 2.37 -10.81 5.80
CA ASN A 388 1.06 -11.36 6.11
C ASN A 388 0.60 -11.06 7.54
N GLY A 389 0.91 -9.85 8.03
CA GLY A 389 0.47 -9.35 9.33
C GLY A 389 1.31 -9.83 10.51
N GLY A 390 2.59 -10.16 10.29
CA GLY A 390 3.48 -10.63 11.36
C GLY A 390 3.16 -12.06 11.79
N ARG A 391 2.80 -12.92 10.83
CA ARG A 391 2.44 -14.31 11.14
C ARG A 391 3.67 -15.18 11.33
N VAL A 392 3.67 -15.99 12.37
CA VAL A 392 4.66 -17.04 12.58
C VAL A 392 4.53 -18.07 11.47
N SER A 393 5.56 -18.18 10.63
CA SER A 393 5.62 -19.12 9.51
C SER A 393 6.25 -20.46 9.91
N ALA A 394 7.23 -20.43 10.81
CA ALA A 394 7.86 -21.63 11.35
C ALA A 394 8.44 -21.42 12.75
N VAL A 395 8.76 -22.54 13.41
CA VAL A 395 9.37 -22.57 14.74
C VAL A 395 10.55 -23.53 14.73
N SER A 396 11.69 -23.06 15.21
CA SER A 396 12.90 -23.83 15.46
C SER A 396 13.19 -23.88 16.95
N VAL A 397 13.64 -25.03 17.46
CA VAL A 397 13.92 -25.23 18.88
C VAL A 397 15.25 -25.95 19.06
N SER A 398 16.04 -25.51 20.03
CA SER A 398 17.24 -26.18 20.51
C SER A 398 17.12 -26.44 22.02
N GLY A 399 17.38 -27.67 22.47
CA GLY A 399 17.24 -28.09 23.86
C GLY A 399 16.49 -29.41 24.03
N ASP A 400 15.68 -29.53 25.10
CA ASP A 400 14.90 -30.72 25.44
C ASP A 400 13.87 -31.10 24.35
N ASP A 401 13.84 -32.37 23.94
CA ASP A 401 12.87 -32.95 22.98
C ASP A 401 11.41 -32.65 23.40
N GLY A 402 11.16 -32.57 24.71
CA GLY A 402 9.85 -32.22 25.26
C GLY A 402 9.43 -30.78 25.00
N LEU A 403 10.36 -29.83 24.88
CA LEU A 403 10.10 -28.43 24.52
C LEU A 403 9.82 -28.31 23.02
N ALA A 404 10.64 -28.98 22.19
CA ALA A 404 10.50 -28.97 20.74
C ALA A 404 9.14 -29.50 20.28
N GLN A 405 8.71 -30.66 20.81
CA GLN A 405 7.43 -31.26 20.45
C GLN A 405 6.21 -30.40 20.85
N ARG A 406 6.34 -29.61 21.92
CA ARG A 406 5.25 -28.81 22.44
C ARG A 406 5.19 -27.38 21.84
N ALA A 407 6.32 -26.75 21.57
CA ALA A 407 6.40 -25.50 20.81
C ALA A 407 5.88 -25.66 19.37
N TRP A 408 6.03 -26.85 18.78
CA TRP A 408 5.35 -27.20 17.52
C TRP A 408 3.83 -27.30 17.64
N GLY A 409 3.31 -27.68 18.81
CA GLY A 409 1.87 -27.78 19.08
C GLY A 409 1.17 -26.42 19.09
N THR A 410 1.86 -25.36 19.53
CA THR A 410 1.30 -23.99 19.61
C THR A 410 1.09 -23.36 18.23
N GLN A 411 1.85 -23.77 17.21
CA GLN A 411 1.63 -23.35 15.82
C GLN A 411 0.28 -23.87 15.26
N GLN A 412 -0.21 -25.02 15.75
CA GLN A 412 -1.42 -25.66 15.21
C GLN A 412 -2.72 -25.21 15.89
N SER A 413 -2.66 -24.52 17.05
CA SER A 413 -3.83 -24.28 17.90
C SER A 413 -4.62 -22.99 17.66
N GLY A 414 -4.14 -22.03 16.84
CA GLY A 414 -5.11 -21.14 16.17
C GLY A 414 -4.74 -19.70 15.85
N GLU A 415 -3.73 -19.07 16.46
CA GLU A 415 -3.40 -17.67 16.16
C GLU A 415 -1.89 -17.50 16.08
N GLY A 416 -1.31 -17.74 14.89
CA GLY A 416 0.13 -17.68 14.65
C GLY A 416 0.66 -16.24 14.65
N PHE A 417 0.47 -15.50 15.73
CA PHE A 417 1.00 -14.15 15.97
C PHE A 417 1.93 -14.18 17.20
N VAL A 418 2.77 -13.14 17.35
CA VAL A 418 3.84 -13.08 18.36
C VAL A 418 3.31 -13.26 19.79
N ALA A 419 2.34 -12.44 20.22
CA ALA A 419 1.79 -12.47 21.57
C ALA A 419 1.15 -13.82 21.93
N ALA A 420 0.28 -14.34 21.06
CA ALA A 420 -0.34 -15.66 21.26
C ALA A 420 0.67 -16.81 21.32
N SER A 421 1.77 -16.71 20.55
CA SER A 421 2.86 -17.70 20.58
C SER A 421 3.64 -17.63 21.90
N LEU A 422 3.85 -16.43 22.44
CA LEU A 422 4.49 -16.21 23.74
C LEU A 422 3.59 -16.64 24.91
N ASP A 423 2.30 -16.34 24.90
CA ASP A 423 1.36 -16.79 25.93
C ASP A 423 1.33 -18.32 26.02
N ALA A 424 1.23 -18.98 24.87
CA ALA A 424 1.24 -20.44 24.79
C ALA A 424 2.58 -21.03 25.25
N LEU A 425 3.70 -20.31 25.04
CA LEU A 425 5.01 -20.71 25.53
C LEU A 425 5.15 -20.50 27.05
N LEU A 426 4.63 -19.40 27.61
CA LEU A 426 4.62 -19.13 29.04
C LEU A 426 3.80 -20.17 29.81
N GLU A 427 2.62 -20.51 29.29
CA GLU A 427 1.81 -21.63 29.81
C GLU A 427 2.62 -22.94 29.81
N LEU A 428 3.47 -23.14 28.79
CA LEU A 428 4.26 -24.35 28.63
C LEU A 428 5.38 -24.52 29.66
N VAL A 429 6.01 -23.41 30.06
CA VAL A 429 7.16 -23.39 30.97
C VAL A 429 6.73 -23.18 32.43
N ASP A 430 5.43 -23.31 32.72
CA ASP A 430 4.80 -23.04 34.01
C ASP A 430 5.14 -21.63 34.53
N ALA A 431 5.25 -20.64 33.63
CA ALA A 431 5.48 -19.24 33.98
C ALA A 431 4.15 -18.51 34.18
N PRO A 432 4.12 -17.47 35.04
CA PRO A 432 2.96 -16.58 35.12
C PRO A 432 2.73 -15.90 33.76
N ALA A 433 1.46 -15.72 33.39
CA ALA A 433 1.09 -14.95 32.21
C ALA A 433 1.68 -13.52 32.30
N ALA A 434 2.09 -12.97 31.16
CA ALA A 434 2.56 -11.59 31.11
C ALA A 434 1.42 -10.66 31.54
N ALA A 435 1.70 -9.75 32.47
CA ALA A 435 0.72 -8.74 32.91
C ALA A 435 0.63 -7.63 31.86
N VAL A 436 0.02 -7.92 30.71
CA VAL A 436 -0.14 -6.96 29.61
C VAL A 436 -1.25 -5.97 29.99
N PRO A 437 -0.97 -4.64 30.05
CA PRO A 437 -1.98 -3.64 30.38
C PRO A 437 -3.14 -3.69 29.35
N GLY A 438 -4.35 -4.03 29.80
CA GLY A 438 -5.57 -4.04 28.98
C GLY A 438 -6.12 -5.42 28.60
N ALA A 439 -5.46 -6.53 28.97
CA ALA A 439 -5.98 -7.88 28.73
C ALA A 439 -7.07 -8.30 29.76
N ASP A 440 -7.01 -7.79 30.99
CA ASP A 440 -7.88 -8.20 32.10
C ASP A 440 -9.25 -7.49 32.16
N GLU A 441 -9.55 -6.54 31.27
CA GLU A 441 -10.85 -5.85 31.27
C GLU A 441 -11.94 -6.52 30.41
N ALA A 442 -11.65 -7.69 29.80
CA ALA A 442 -12.59 -8.38 28.94
C ALA A 442 -13.30 -9.60 29.58
N ASP A 443 -12.95 -10.04 30.80
CA ASP A 443 -13.52 -11.28 31.37
C ASP A 443 -13.84 -11.26 32.87
N GLU A 444 -14.23 -10.10 33.42
CA GLU A 444 -14.90 -10.05 34.73
C GLU A 444 -16.20 -9.23 34.66
N GLY A 445 -17.32 -9.91 34.42
CA GLY A 445 -18.60 -9.22 34.44
C GLY A 445 -19.85 -10.04 34.13
N ALA A 446 -19.94 -11.31 34.52
CA ALA A 446 -21.21 -12.03 34.44
C ALA A 446 -21.35 -13.11 35.52
N ASP A 447 -21.48 -12.69 36.78
CA ASP A 447 -22.32 -13.44 37.73
C ASP A 447 -23.09 -12.51 38.68
N ALA A 448 -24.40 -12.51 38.45
CA ALA A 448 -25.53 -12.29 39.36
C ALA A 448 -25.52 -11.10 40.34
N GLU A 449 -26.26 -10.04 39.96
CA GLU A 449 -27.14 -9.37 40.92
C GLU A 449 -28.57 -9.23 40.35
N THR A 450 -29.46 -10.06 40.89
CA THR A 450 -30.91 -9.98 40.74
C THR A 450 -31.43 -8.66 41.32
N GLY A 451 -31.93 -7.77 40.45
CA GLY A 451 -32.61 -6.53 40.83
C GLY A 451 -33.74 -6.19 39.85
N GLU A 452 -34.95 -6.05 40.39
CA GLU A 452 -36.20 -5.74 39.70
C GLU A 452 -36.20 -4.46 38.84
N GLY A 453 -36.90 -4.52 37.69
CA GLY A 453 -37.75 -3.41 37.24
C GLY A 453 -37.25 -2.57 36.06
N GLY A 454 -37.59 -2.97 34.83
CA GLY A 454 -37.49 -2.10 33.66
C GLY A 454 -38.00 -2.77 32.39
N GLY A 455 -39.30 -2.68 32.13
CA GLY A 455 -39.93 -3.29 30.94
C GLY A 455 -39.37 -2.71 29.64
N TRP A 456 -38.56 -3.48 28.93
CA TRP A 456 -38.07 -3.13 27.59
C TRP A 456 -39.21 -3.34 26.58
N SER A 457 -39.71 -2.23 26.04
CA SER A 457 -40.78 -2.24 25.05
C SER A 457 -40.35 -2.95 23.75
N PRO A 458 -41.24 -3.70 23.08
CA PRO A 458 -40.91 -4.37 21.80
C PRO A 458 -40.52 -3.40 20.68
N THR A 459 -40.85 -2.11 20.81
CA THR A 459 -40.42 -1.04 19.91
C THR A 459 -38.90 -0.80 19.97
N THR A 460 -38.25 -1.02 21.12
CA THR A 460 -36.80 -0.83 21.26
C THR A 460 -36.02 -1.86 20.44
N TRP A 461 -36.49 -3.12 20.40
CA TRP A 461 -35.92 -4.18 19.56
C TRP A 461 -36.09 -3.91 18.07
N VAL A 462 -37.22 -3.33 17.66
CA VAL A 462 -37.45 -2.97 16.25
C VAL A 462 -36.55 -1.81 15.83
N VAL A 463 -36.35 -0.81 16.70
CA VAL A 463 -35.42 0.30 16.42
C VAL A 463 -33.98 -0.17 16.36
N LEU A 464 -33.53 -1.02 17.30
CA LEU A 464 -32.19 -1.60 17.27
C LEU A 464 -31.97 -2.51 16.06
N ALA A 465 -32.98 -3.30 15.67
CA ALA A 465 -32.92 -4.14 14.48
C ALA A 465 -32.88 -3.29 13.19
N VAL A 466 -33.65 -2.19 13.11
CA VAL A 466 -33.64 -1.29 11.94
C VAL A 466 -32.33 -0.50 11.86
N VAL A 467 -31.79 -0.03 12.98
CA VAL A 467 -30.48 0.63 13.05
C VAL A 467 -29.38 -0.34 12.65
N ALA A 468 -29.37 -1.57 13.19
CA ALA A 468 -28.42 -2.60 12.81
C ALA A 468 -28.54 -2.98 11.32
N LEU A 469 -29.75 -3.12 10.77
CA LEU A 469 -29.96 -3.41 9.34
C LEU A 469 -29.51 -2.25 8.46
N SER A 470 -29.73 -1.00 8.89
CA SER A 470 -29.34 0.19 8.14
C SER A 470 -27.82 0.33 8.09
N VAL A 471 -27.12 0.15 9.22
CA VAL A 471 -25.65 0.14 9.33
C VAL A 471 -25.04 -1.01 8.52
N LEU A 472 -25.62 -2.21 8.57
CA LEU A 472 -25.17 -3.34 7.73
C LEU A 472 -25.40 -3.10 6.24
N SER A 473 -26.45 -2.37 5.84
CA SER A 473 -26.73 -2.07 4.44
C SER A 473 -25.86 -0.95 3.87
N THR A 474 -25.58 0.11 4.64
CA THR A 474 -24.71 1.22 4.24
C THR A 474 -23.24 0.80 4.25
N ALA A 475 -22.80 -0.02 5.21
CA ALA A 475 -21.44 -0.57 5.21
C ALA A 475 -21.16 -1.46 3.98
N ASN A 476 -22.14 -2.25 3.54
CA ASN A 476 -21.99 -3.12 2.37
C ASN A 476 -21.99 -2.32 1.04
N LEU A 477 -22.63 -1.14 1.02
CA LEU A 477 -22.59 -0.24 -0.13
C LEU A 477 -21.26 0.52 -0.19
N LEU A 478 -20.77 1.04 0.95
CA LEU A 478 -19.45 1.71 1.03
C LEU A 478 -18.30 0.78 0.62
N VAL A 479 -18.33 -0.47 1.07
CA VAL A 479 -17.31 -1.49 0.71
C VAL A 479 -17.30 -1.82 -0.79
N ARG A 480 -18.43 -1.61 -1.50
CA ARG A 480 -18.53 -1.89 -2.94
C ARG A 480 -18.02 -0.75 -3.81
N VAL A 481 -18.08 0.50 -3.34
CA VAL A 481 -17.67 1.71 -4.08
C VAL A 481 -16.21 2.06 -3.81
N LEU A 482 -15.73 1.90 -2.57
CA LEU A 482 -14.37 2.33 -2.18
C LEU A 482 -13.23 1.35 -2.53
N PHE A 483 -13.49 0.15 -3.07
CA PHE A 483 -12.43 -0.86 -3.19
C PHE A 483 -12.36 -1.66 -4.51
N PRO A 484 -12.11 -1.00 -5.66
CA PRO A 484 -11.71 -1.69 -6.89
C PRO A 484 -10.34 -2.39 -6.74
N ARG A 485 -9.40 -1.83 -5.96
CA ARG A 485 -8.08 -2.43 -5.64
C ARG A 485 -8.24 -3.73 -4.83
N ARG A 486 -9.08 -3.77 -3.78
CA ARG A 486 -9.34 -5.01 -3.02
C ARG A 486 -10.10 -6.07 -3.83
N ARG A 487 -10.93 -5.72 -4.82
CA ARG A 487 -11.53 -6.72 -5.72
C ARG A 487 -10.48 -7.39 -6.62
N ARG A 488 -9.48 -6.63 -7.10
CA ARG A 488 -8.35 -7.18 -7.87
C ARG A 488 -7.47 -8.07 -7.02
N ILE A 489 -7.11 -7.62 -5.81
CA ILE A 489 -6.33 -8.41 -4.84
C ILE A 489 -7.10 -9.66 -4.43
N ARG A 490 -8.40 -9.57 -4.14
CA ARG A 490 -9.25 -10.74 -3.85
C ARG A 490 -9.41 -11.66 -5.06
N ALA A 491 -9.49 -11.14 -6.28
CA ALA A 491 -9.54 -11.96 -7.48
C ALA A 491 -8.21 -12.67 -7.73
N ALA A 492 -7.07 -12.00 -7.52
CA ALA A 492 -5.73 -12.57 -7.57
C ALA A 492 -5.53 -13.62 -6.47
N ALA A 493 -5.91 -13.33 -5.22
CA ALA A 493 -5.86 -14.26 -4.11
C ALA A 493 -6.82 -15.44 -4.28
N ALA A 494 -8.01 -15.23 -4.84
CA ALA A 494 -8.94 -16.32 -5.17
C ALA A 494 -8.39 -17.20 -6.30
N ARG A 495 -7.68 -16.62 -7.28
CA ARG A 495 -6.96 -17.37 -8.32
C ARG A 495 -5.80 -18.16 -7.74
N ALA A 496 -4.96 -17.54 -6.93
CA ALA A 496 -3.86 -18.20 -6.24
C ALA A 496 -4.36 -19.36 -5.38
N ARG A 497 -5.47 -19.17 -4.63
CA ARG A 497 -6.13 -20.24 -3.86
C ARG A 497 -6.74 -21.32 -4.77
N LYS A 498 -7.32 -20.96 -5.92
CA LYS A 498 -7.85 -21.94 -6.88
C LYS A 498 -6.73 -22.81 -7.43
N VAL A 499 -5.61 -22.19 -7.83
CA VAL A 499 -4.41 -22.88 -8.35
C VAL A 499 -3.74 -23.74 -7.27
N ALA A 500 -3.56 -23.21 -6.06
CA ALA A 500 -2.99 -23.93 -4.93
C ALA A 500 -3.82 -25.15 -4.47
N ARG A 501 -5.13 -25.16 -4.77
CA ARG A 501 -6.03 -26.30 -4.50
C ARG A 501 -6.09 -27.31 -5.64
N MET A 502 -5.53 -27.02 -6.82
CA MET A 502 -5.49 -27.98 -7.91
C MET A 502 -4.43 -29.03 -7.65
N THR A 503 -4.74 -30.29 -7.93
CA THR A 503 -3.71 -31.34 -7.95
C THR A 503 -2.75 -31.10 -9.11
N PRO A 504 -1.50 -31.59 -9.04
CA PRO A 504 -0.54 -31.46 -10.15
C PRO A 504 -1.07 -31.97 -11.50
N GLU A 505 -1.87 -33.05 -11.48
CA GLU A 505 -2.53 -33.57 -12.68
C GLU A 505 -3.62 -32.65 -13.24
N GLN A 506 -4.39 -31.99 -12.39
CA GLN A 506 -5.42 -31.04 -12.80
C GLN A 506 -4.79 -29.77 -13.39
N LEU A 507 -3.73 -29.28 -12.76
CA LEU A 507 -2.95 -28.15 -13.26
C LEU A 507 -2.32 -28.46 -14.62
N ALA A 508 -1.77 -29.66 -14.80
CA ALA A 508 -1.22 -30.10 -16.09
C ALA A 508 -2.28 -30.12 -17.20
N ARG A 509 -3.48 -30.64 -16.91
CA ARG A 509 -4.61 -30.65 -17.88
C ARG A 509 -5.14 -29.25 -18.19
N GLU A 510 -5.19 -28.35 -17.20
CA GLU A 510 -5.58 -26.95 -17.42
C GLU A 510 -4.54 -26.20 -18.26
N ARG A 511 -3.24 -26.42 -18.00
CA ARG A 511 -2.15 -25.86 -18.82
C ARG A 511 -2.21 -26.36 -20.26
N GLU A 512 -2.43 -27.65 -20.47
CA GLU A 512 -2.58 -28.25 -21.81
C GLU A 512 -3.79 -27.66 -22.56
N ARG A 513 -4.92 -27.45 -21.87
CA ARG A 513 -6.10 -26.79 -22.45
C ARG A 513 -5.89 -25.30 -22.74
N ALA A 514 -5.09 -24.63 -21.91
CA ALA A 514 -4.80 -23.21 -22.05
C ALA A 514 -3.76 -22.92 -23.15
N GLU A 515 -2.89 -23.88 -23.50
CA GLU A 515 -1.75 -23.68 -24.39
C GLU A 515 -2.14 -23.18 -25.79
N ILE A 516 -3.10 -23.84 -26.45
CA ILE A 516 -3.53 -23.44 -27.81
C ILE A 516 -4.17 -22.04 -27.81
N PRO A 517 -5.14 -21.73 -26.91
CA PRO A 517 -5.65 -20.37 -26.77
C PRO A 517 -4.60 -19.33 -26.36
N ALA A 518 -3.60 -19.72 -25.56
CA ALA A 518 -2.55 -18.81 -25.08
C ALA A 518 -1.63 -18.39 -26.23
N ARG A 519 -1.27 -19.33 -27.12
CA ARG A 519 -0.53 -19.01 -28.35
C ARG A 519 -1.31 -18.07 -29.26
N ALA A 520 -2.62 -18.30 -29.41
CA ALA A 520 -3.47 -17.39 -30.19
C ALA A 520 -3.55 -15.99 -29.57
N ALA A 521 -3.71 -15.91 -28.24
CA ALA A 521 -3.72 -14.64 -27.51
C ALA A 521 -2.38 -13.89 -27.64
N ARG A 522 -1.26 -14.61 -27.59
CA ARG A 522 0.08 -14.05 -27.81
C ARG A 522 0.21 -13.42 -29.19
N ASN A 523 -0.16 -14.15 -30.24
CA ASN A 523 -0.12 -13.62 -31.61
C ASN A 523 -1.04 -12.38 -31.78
N ASP A 524 -2.18 -12.35 -31.10
CA ASP A 524 -3.09 -11.19 -31.11
C ASP A 524 -2.47 -9.97 -30.39
N LEU A 525 -1.73 -10.20 -29.28
CA LEU A 525 -1.02 -9.15 -28.55
C LEU A 525 0.22 -8.64 -29.29
N GLU A 526 0.97 -9.52 -29.96
CA GLU A 526 2.12 -9.15 -30.81
C GLU A 526 1.66 -8.31 -32.01
N ARG A 527 0.53 -8.66 -32.66
CA ARG A 527 -0.05 -7.82 -33.72
C ARG A 527 -0.53 -6.45 -33.20
N LEU A 528 -1.07 -6.41 -31.98
CA LEU A 528 -1.45 -5.16 -31.32
C LEU A 528 -0.20 -4.30 -31.06
N ASP A 529 0.90 -4.90 -30.66
CA ASP A 529 2.18 -4.20 -30.43
C ASP A 529 2.69 -3.54 -31.72
N GLU A 530 2.75 -4.29 -32.82
CA GLU A 530 3.11 -3.76 -34.14
C GLU A 530 2.20 -2.59 -34.56
N VAL A 531 0.90 -2.73 -34.30
CA VAL A 531 -0.08 -1.68 -34.58
C VAL A 531 0.19 -0.42 -33.75
N LEU A 532 0.45 -0.56 -32.45
CA LEU A 532 0.69 0.54 -31.51
C LEU A 532 2.02 1.25 -31.75
N ALA A 533 3.05 0.50 -32.15
CA ALA A 533 4.35 1.03 -32.55
C ALA A 533 4.25 1.86 -33.85
N GLY A 534 3.35 1.48 -34.75
CA GLY A 534 3.08 2.21 -35.99
C GLY A 534 2.17 3.44 -35.85
N LEU A 535 1.57 3.70 -34.68
CA LEU A 535 0.72 4.87 -34.48
C LEU A 535 1.58 6.14 -34.27
N PRO A 536 1.38 7.20 -35.06
CA PRO A 536 2.08 8.45 -34.85
C PRO A 536 1.66 9.07 -33.51
N MET A 537 2.61 9.68 -32.81
CA MET A 537 2.30 10.41 -31.58
C MET A 537 1.50 11.68 -31.95
N PRO A 538 0.29 11.87 -31.43
CA PRO A 538 -0.53 13.03 -31.79
C PRO A 538 0.13 14.29 -31.22
N ARG A 539 0.50 15.24 -32.09
CA ARG A 539 1.22 16.47 -31.70
C ARG A 539 0.31 17.66 -31.39
N THR A 540 -0.99 17.50 -31.59
CA THR A 540 -1.96 18.59 -31.59
C THR A 540 -2.92 18.57 -30.41
N SER A 541 -2.92 17.51 -29.60
CA SER A 541 -3.82 17.41 -28.44
C SER A 541 -3.25 16.51 -27.33
N PRO A 542 -2.97 17.06 -26.14
CA PRO A 542 -2.56 16.27 -24.96
C PRO A 542 -3.57 15.17 -24.61
N ARG A 543 -4.87 15.42 -24.83
CA ARG A 543 -5.92 14.41 -24.63
C ARG A 543 -5.74 13.18 -25.51
N GLN A 544 -5.42 13.37 -26.79
CA GLN A 544 -5.20 12.25 -27.72
C GLN A 544 -3.94 11.47 -27.35
N VAL A 545 -2.93 12.14 -26.78
CA VAL A 545 -1.74 11.53 -26.22
C VAL A 545 -2.08 10.66 -25.00
N ARG A 546 -2.82 11.19 -24.01
CA ARG A 546 -3.24 10.42 -22.82
C ARG A 546 -4.06 9.18 -23.18
N VAL A 547 -4.97 9.29 -24.16
CA VAL A 547 -5.75 8.14 -24.64
C VAL A 547 -4.83 7.09 -25.28
N LEU A 548 -3.88 7.50 -26.12
CA LEU A 548 -2.93 6.59 -26.75
C LEU A 548 -2.02 5.91 -25.70
N GLN A 549 -1.58 6.65 -24.68
CA GLN A 549 -0.77 6.11 -23.59
C GLN A 549 -1.54 5.16 -22.69
N ARG A 550 -2.80 5.46 -22.38
CA ARG A 550 -3.68 4.52 -21.67
C ARG A 550 -3.83 3.21 -22.44
N ILE A 551 -3.97 3.30 -23.77
CA ILE A 551 -4.02 2.14 -24.65
C ILE A 551 -2.69 1.35 -24.61
N ARG A 552 -1.53 2.03 -24.61
CA ARG A 552 -0.21 1.38 -24.48
C ARG A 552 0.00 0.73 -23.12
N ALA A 553 -0.31 1.43 -22.03
CA ALA A 553 -0.23 0.88 -20.67
C ALA A 553 -1.18 -0.32 -20.48
N ASP A 554 -2.38 -0.27 -21.05
CA ASP A 554 -3.30 -1.41 -21.02
C ASP A 554 -2.83 -2.60 -21.90
N HIS A 555 -2.04 -2.35 -22.95
CA HIS A 555 -1.37 -3.39 -23.73
C HIS A 555 -0.22 -4.05 -22.95
N GLU A 556 0.66 -3.26 -22.32
CA GLU A 556 1.75 -3.77 -21.48
C GLU A 556 1.22 -4.61 -20.31
N ARG A 557 0.16 -4.13 -19.64
CA ARG A 557 -0.53 -4.90 -18.59
C ARG A 557 -1.10 -6.23 -19.12
N LEU A 558 -1.53 -6.28 -20.38
CA LEU A 558 -2.00 -7.52 -21.00
C LEU A 558 -0.87 -8.47 -21.38
N LEU A 559 0.31 -7.95 -21.77
CA LEU A 559 1.51 -8.75 -21.96
C LEU A 559 1.96 -9.39 -20.65
N GLN A 560 2.02 -8.61 -19.57
CA GLN A 560 2.38 -9.13 -18.24
C GLN A 560 1.34 -10.14 -17.73
N ALA A 561 0.04 -9.83 -17.83
CA ALA A 561 -1.01 -10.77 -17.45
C ALA A 561 -1.00 -12.06 -18.30
N HIS A 562 -0.51 -12.01 -19.55
CA HIS A 562 -0.33 -13.18 -20.41
C HIS A 562 0.86 -14.03 -20.00
N ALA A 563 1.98 -13.41 -19.60
CA ALA A 563 3.14 -14.12 -19.04
C ALA A 563 2.74 -14.92 -17.78
N ASP A 564 1.83 -14.37 -16.97
CA ASP A 564 1.36 -15.00 -15.72
C ASP A 564 0.16 -15.95 -15.92
N ALA A 565 -0.33 -16.14 -17.14
CA ALA A 565 -1.56 -16.90 -17.40
C ALA A 565 -1.34 -18.42 -17.33
N VAL A 566 -1.90 -19.06 -16.31
CA VAL A 566 -1.73 -20.52 -16.08
C VAL A 566 -2.96 -21.34 -16.49
N THR A 567 -4.17 -20.78 -16.45
CA THR A 567 -5.43 -21.50 -16.68
C THR A 567 -6.19 -21.03 -17.92
N TRP A 568 -7.11 -21.84 -18.43
CA TRP A 568 -7.94 -21.45 -19.59
C TRP A 568 -8.78 -20.20 -19.33
N ASP A 569 -9.29 -20.05 -18.10
CA ASP A 569 -10.07 -18.88 -17.67
C ASP A 569 -9.23 -17.59 -17.75
N ASP A 570 -7.94 -17.66 -17.41
CA ASP A 570 -7.02 -16.52 -17.50
C ASP A 570 -6.83 -16.10 -18.95
N VAL A 571 -6.56 -17.07 -19.83
CA VAL A 571 -6.39 -16.82 -21.25
C VAL A 571 -7.68 -16.28 -21.89
N ALA A 572 -8.86 -16.78 -21.49
CA ALA A 572 -10.14 -16.28 -21.96
C ALA A 572 -10.36 -14.80 -21.57
N ALA A 573 -10.03 -14.44 -20.32
CA ALA A 573 -10.13 -13.07 -19.83
C ALA A 573 -9.16 -12.12 -20.57
N ILE A 574 -7.93 -12.57 -20.84
CA ILE A 574 -6.94 -11.80 -21.62
C ILE A 574 -7.46 -11.54 -23.04
N ARG A 575 -7.99 -12.57 -23.71
CA ARG A 575 -8.55 -12.42 -25.07
C ARG A 575 -9.76 -11.49 -25.13
N GLU A 576 -10.58 -11.45 -24.09
CA GLU A 576 -11.68 -10.49 -23.99
C GLU A 576 -11.17 -9.05 -23.81
N ARG A 577 -10.14 -8.85 -22.97
CA ARG A 577 -9.51 -7.53 -22.79
C ARG A 577 -8.76 -7.07 -24.04
N ALA A 578 -8.04 -7.96 -24.73
CA ALA A 578 -7.37 -7.65 -26.00
C ALA A 578 -8.37 -7.25 -27.11
N ARG A 579 -9.57 -7.85 -27.14
CA ARG A 579 -10.65 -7.42 -28.05
C ARG A 579 -11.17 -6.02 -27.73
N ARG A 580 -11.34 -5.70 -26.45
CA ARG A 580 -11.73 -4.34 -26.02
C ARG A 580 -10.65 -3.31 -26.35
N LEU A 581 -9.39 -3.68 -26.17
CA LEU A 581 -8.26 -2.81 -26.50
C LEU A 581 -8.16 -2.54 -28.01
N ASN A 582 -8.34 -3.57 -28.85
CA ASN A 582 -8.44 -3.39 -30.30
C ASN A 582 -9.56 -2.43 -30.70
N ALA A 583 -10.73 -2.52 -30.06
CA ALA A 583 -11.82 -1.58 -30.29
C ALA A 583 -11.45 -0.15 -29.87
N ALA A 584 -10.71 0.02 -28.78
CA ALA A 584 -10.22 1.33 -28.33
C ALA A 584 -9.19 1.93 -29.31
N VAL A 585 -8.26 1.11 -29.85
CA VAL A 585 -7.31 1.51 -30.90
C VAL A 585 -8.04 1.98 -32.16
N GLU A 586 -9.08 1.26 -32.57
CA GLU A 586 -9.86 1.61 -33.76
C GLU A 586 -10.66 2.92 -33.56
N LEU A 587 -11.23 3.11 -32.37
CA LEU A 587 -11.88 4.37 -32.00
C LEU A 587 -10.88 5.53 -32.00
N TRP A 588 -9.66 5.33 -31.51
CA TRP A 588 -8.61 6.33 -31.53
C TRP A 588 -8.24 6.73 -32.97
N ARG A 589 -8.07 5.77 -33.89
CA ARG A 589 -7.83 6.04 -35.33
C ARG A 589 -8.96 6.85 -35.98
N GLN A 590 -10.20 6.57 -35.60
CA GLN A 590 -11.37 7.32 -36.09
C GLN A 590 -11.41 8.75 -35.54
N MET A 591 -10.91 8.98 -34.33
CA MET A 591 -10.78 10.32 -33.75
C MET A 591 -9.67 11.12 -34.45
N GLU A 592 -8.52 10.49 -34.72
CA GLU A 592 -7.40 11.12 -35.43
C GLU A 592 -7.79 11.53 -36.86
N SER A 593 -8.44 10.64 -37.61
CA SER A 593 -8.89 10.91 -38.99
C SER A 593 -10.00 11.97 -39.11
N ARG A 594 -10.66 12.33 -38.00
CA ARG A 594 -11.67 13.39 -37.93
C ARG A 594 -11.12 14.75 -37.48
N ALA A 595 -9.85 14.82 -37.03
CA ALA A 595 -9.22 16.10 -36.77
C ALA A 595 -9.06 16.86 -38.10
N PRO A 596 -9.59 18.08 -38.24
CA PRO A 596 -9.43 18.84 -39.48
C PRO A 596 -7.94 19.07 -39.72
N ALA A 597 -7.48 18.79 -40.94
CA ALA A 597 -6.11 19.11 -41.36
C ALA A 597 -5.91 20.63 -41.24
N ALA A 598 -5.30 21.06 -40.14
CA ALA A 598 -4.87 22.43 -39.95
C ALA A 598 -3.68 22.67 -40.90
N HIS A 599 -3.93 23.43 -41.97
CA HIS A 599 -2.93 23.96 -42.89
C HIS A 599 -2.39 25.29 -42.39
#